data_AF-A0A853C858-F1
#
_entry.id   AF-A0A853C858-F1
#
_cell.length_a   1.000
_cell.length_b   1.000
_cell.length_c   1.000
_cell.angle_alpha   90.00
_cell.angle_beta   90.00
_cell.angle_gamma   90.00
#
_symmetry.space_group_name_H-M   'P 1'
#
loop_
_entity.id
_entity.type
_entity.pdbx_description
1 polymer ?
#
loop_
_entity_poly.entity_id
_entity_poly.type
_entity_poly.pdbx_seq_one_letter_code
_entity_poly.pdbx_strand_id
1 'polypeptide(L)'
;MRLWLSILAVSAANSLLKATGPLALGDRRLPSTARRVVALMAPVLLAGLIVVELAGPGWHELDGAQVLGVGVAGLAWAARAPMLVAVLVGAAAAAAVRLL
;
A
#
# COMPACT_ATOMS: atom_id res chain seq x y z
N MET A 1 -28.02 19.61 -1.71
CA MET A 1 -27.79 19.85 -0.26
C MET A 1 -27.06 18.70 0.45
N ARG A 2 -27.54 17.44 0.37
CA ARG A 2 -26.93 16.30 1.07
C ARG A 2 -25.44 16.06 0.71
N LEU A 3 -25.09 16.15 -0.58
CA LEU A 3 -23.70 16.01 -1.04
C LEU A 3 -22.76 17.03 -0.37
N TRP A 4 -23.13 18.32 -0.38
CA TRP A 4 -22.34 19.39 0.22
C TRP A 4 -22.17 19.20 1.73
N LEU A 5 -23.22 18.77 2.43
CA LEU A 5 -23.14 18.42 3.85
C LEU A 5 -22.20 17.23 4.09
N SER A 6 -22.25 16.18 3.25
CA SER A 6 -21.32 15.04 3.34
C SER A 6 -19.87 15.45 3.10
N ILE A 7 -19.61 16.29 2.09
CA ILE A 7 -18.26 16.80 1.81
C ILE A 7 -17.73 17.60 3.00
N LEU A 8 -18.55 18.52 3.54
CA LEU A 8 -18.17 19.30 4.72
C LEU A 8 -17.92 18.42 5.93
N ALA A 9 -18.78 17.43 6.18
CA ALA A 9 -18.64 16.50 7.28
C ALA A 9 -17.35 15.67 7.19
N VAL A 10 -17.06 15.09 6.02
CA VAL A 10 -15.83 14.32 5.79
C VAL A 10 -14.59 15.21 5.87
N SER A 11 -14.65 16.42 5.33
CA SER A 11 -13.55 17.38 5.39
C SER A 11 -13.25 17.79 6.83
N ALA A 12 -14.28 18.07 7.63
CA ALA A 12 -14.16 18.37 9.05
C ALA A 12 -13.59 17.18 9.83
N ALA A 13 -14.12 15.97 9.60
CA ALA A 13 -13.63 14.75 10.23
C ALA A 13 -12.15 14.49 9.93
N ASN A 14 -11.74 14.62 8.67
CA ASN A 14 -10.34 14.45 8.26
C ASN A 14 -9.43 15.53 8.89
N SER A 15 -9.91 16.77 8.97
CA SER A 15 -9.17 17.87 9.61
C SER A 15 -8.99 17.61 11.10
N LEU A 16 -10.04 17.18 11.79
CA LEU A 16 -9.99 16.80 13.20
C LEU A 16 -9.06 15.61 13.43
N LEU A 17 -9.14 14.57 12.60
CA LEU A 17 -8.25 13.40 12.66
C LEU A 17 -6.78 13.82 12.53
N LYS A 18 -6.45 14.65 11.54
CA LYS A 18 -5.07 15.16 11.37
C LYS A 18 -4.62 16.03 12.53
N ALA A 19 -5.53 16.82 13.11
CA ALA A 19 -5.25 17.67 14.26
C ALA A 19 -5.01 16.86 15.54
N THR A 20 -5.56 15.64 15.68
CA THR A 20 -5.34 14.81 16.87
C THR A 20 -3.88 14.54 17.17
N GLY A 21 -3.02 14.38 16.15
CA GLY A 21 -1.59 14.14 16.34
C GLY A 21 -0.92 15.30 17.11
N PRO A 22 -0.90 16.53 16.55
CA PRO A 22 -0.36 17.69 17.24
C PRO A 22 -1.06 18.03 18.56
N LEU A 23 -2.40 17.92 18.63
CA LEU A 23 -3.16 18.26 19.84
C LEU A 23 -2.91 17.26 20.98
N ALA A 24 -2.80 15.98 20.68
CA ALA A 24 -2.55 14.95 21.68
C ALA A 24 -1.07 14.87 22.06
N LEU A 25 -0.14 15.05 21.11
CA LEU A 25 1.29 14.87 21.39
C LEU A 25 1.98 16.18 21.81
N GLY A 26 1.58 17.33 21.26
CA GLY A 26 2.28 18.60 21.45
C GLY A 26 3.74 18.49 21.05
N ASP A 27 4.65 19.00 21.90
CA ASP A 27 6.10 18.90 21.72
C ASP A 27 6.71 17.56 22.18
N ARG A 28 5.88 16.59 22.61
CA ARG A 28 6.38 15.32 23.11
C ARG A 28 6.97 14.49 21.99
N ARG A 29 8.21 14.04 22.19
CA ARG A 29 8.85 13.09 21.28
C ARG A 29 8.22 11.72 21.45
N LEU A 30 7.78 11.12 20.33
CA LEU A 30 7.30 9.75 20.30
C LEU A 30 8.40 8.75 20.74
N PRO A 31 8.07 7.69 21.48
CA PRO A 31 9.01 6.61 21.75
C PRO A 31 9.51 5.99 20.44
N SER A 32 10.74 5.44 20.45
CA SER A 32 11.41 4.90 19.26
C SER A 32 10.55 3.87 18.51
N THR A 33 9.86 3.00 19.23
CA THR A 33 8.95 1.99 18.68
C THR A 33 7.80 2.61 17.89
N ALA A 34 7.11 3.60 18.45
CA ALA A 34 5.98 4.26 17.77
C ALA A 34 6.42 4.98 16.49
N ARG A 35 7.59 5.62 16.53
CA ARG A 35 8.17 6.30 15.37
C ARG A 35 8.48 5.31 14.23
N ARG A 36 8.98 4.12 14.56
CA ARG A 36 9.25 3.05 13.59
C ARG A 36 7.97 2.52 12.96
N VAL A 37 6.90 2.34 13.74
CA VAL A 37 5.59 1.92 13.23
C VAL A 37 5.03 2.96 12.25
N VAL A 38 5.02 4.24 12.63
CA VAL A 38 4.52 5.32 11.76
C VAL A 38 5.31 5.41 10.44
N ALA A 39 6.65 5.28 10.50
CA ALA A 39 7.49 5.26 9.31
C ALA A 39 7.16 4.10 8.35
N LEU A 40 6.65 2.98 8.87
CA LEU A 40 6.25 1.81 8.08
C LEU A 40 4.80 1.86 7.61
N MET A 41 3.97 2.78 8.09
CA MET A 41 2.54 2.82 7.72
C MET A 41 2.32 2.95 6.22
N ALA A 42 2.98 3.91 5.55
CA ALA A 42 2.84 4.10 4.12
C ALA A 42 3.19 2.82 3.31
N PRO A 43 4.39 2.21 3.46
CA PRO A 43 4.72 1.00 2.72
C PRO A 43 3.86 -0.22 3.13
N VAL A 44 3.48 -0.36 4.40
CA VAL A 44 2.65 -1.49 4.85
C VAL A 44 1.22 -1.40 4.30
N LEU A 45 0.62 -0.20 4.28
CA LEU A 45 -0.70 0.00 3.68
C LEU A 45 -0.70 -0.28 2.17
N LEU A 46 0.36 0.13 1.46
CA LEU A 46 0.53 -0.20 0.04
C LEU A 46 0.73 -1.71 -0.18
N ALA A 47 1.51 -2.39 0.67
CA ALA A 47 1.66 -3.84 0.60
C ALA A 47 0.31 -4.55 0.84
N GLY A 48 -0.46 -4.09 1.82
CA GLY A 48 -1.82 -4.58 2.07
C GLY A 48 -2.74 -4.38 0.86
N LEU A 49 -2.70 -3.20 0.22
CA LEU A 49 -3.45 -2.94 -1.00
C LEU A 49 -3.08 -3.92 -2.12
N ILE A 50 -1.78 -4.15 -2.35
CA ILE A 50 -1.32 -5.11 -3.34
C ILE A 50 -1.89 -6.50 -3.06
N VAL A 51 -1.88 -6.97 -1.80
CA VAL A 51 -2.43 -8.27 -1.42
C VAL A 51 -3.94 -8.35 -1.66
N VAL A 52 -4.69 -7.31 -1.31
CA VAL A 52 -6.14 -7.25 -1.52
C VAL A 52 -6.48 -7.25 -3.01
N GLU A 53 -5.75 -6.49 -3.82
CA GLU A 53 -5.93 -6.47 -5.28
C GLU A 53 -5.55 -7.82 -5.92
N LEU A 54 -4.49 -8.49 -5.43
CA LEU A 54 -4.11 -9.82 -5.92
C LEU A 54 -5.13 -10.90 -5.60
N ALA A 55 -5.79 -10.80 -4.44
CA ALA A 55 -6.79 -11.77 -4.00
C ALA A 55 -8.19 -11.53 -4.59
N GLY A 56 -8.39 -10.35 -5.18
CA GLY A 56 -9.64 -9.92 -5.78
C GLY A 56 -10.83 -9.85 -4.81
N PRO A 57 -12.05 -9.65 -5.34
CA PRO A 57 -13.28 -9.56 -4.56
C PRO A 57 -13.46 -10.77 -3.64
N GLY A 58 -13.65 -10.50 -2.34
CA GLY A 58 -13.90 -11.54 -1.36
C GLY A 58 -12.72 -12.49 -1.10
N TRP A 59 -11.51 -12.23 -1.63
CA TRP A 59 -10.31 -13.06 -1.44
C TRP A 59 -10.34 -14.44 -2.13
N HIS A 60 -11.13 -14.59 -3.20
CA HIS A 60 -11.31 -15.86 -3.90
C HIS A 60 -10.71 -15.89 -5.32
N GLU A 61 -10.12 -14.78 -5.78
CA GLU A 61 -9.67 -14.62 -7.17
C GLU A 61 -8.14 -14.50 -7.26
N LEU A 62 -7.42 -15.37 -6.55
CA LEU A 62 -5.96 -15.40 -6.59
C LEU A 62 -5.45 -15.91 -7.95
N ASP A 63 -4.93 -15.02 -8.78
CA ASP A 63 -4.27 -15.36 -10.03
C ASP A 63 -2.79 -15.73 -9.81
N GLY A 64 -2.46 -17.01 -10.02
CA GLY A 64 -1.09 -17.52 -9.90
C GLY A 64 -0.08 -16.80 -10.78
N ALA A 65 -0.47 -16.31 -11.96
CA ALA A 65 0.42 -15.54 -12.83
C ALA A 65 0.76 -14.17 -12.23
N GLN A 66 -0.22 -13.49 -11.61
CA GLN A 66 0.02 -12.22 -10.93
C GLN A 66 0.88 -12.41 -9.68
N VAL A 67 0.60 -13.43 -8.88
CA VAL A 67 1.40 -13.78 -7.69
C VAL A 67 2.85 -14.03 -8.08
N LEU A 68 3.10 -14.82 -9.13
CA LEU A 68 4.44 -15.06 -9.66
C LEU A 68 5.09 -13.78 -10.17
N GLY A 69 4.37 -12.94 -10.92
CA GLY A 69 4.89 -11.68 -11.43
C GLY A 69 5.34 -10.72 -10.32
N VAL A 70 4.52 -10.55 -9.28
CA VAL A 70 4.88 -9.73 -8.10
C VAL A 70 6.06 -10.34 -7.34
N GLY A 71 6.08 -11.67 -7.17
CA GLY A 71 7.20 -12.37 -6.55
C GLY A 71 8.51 -12.16 -7.29
N VAL A 72 8.50 -12.30 -8.62
CA VAL A 72 9.67 -12.07 -9.49
C VAL A 72 10.15 -10.61 -9.42
N ALA A 73 9.23 -9.64 -9.46
CA ALA A 73 9.59 -8.23 -9.29
C ALA A 73 10.25 -7.98 -7.92
N GLY A 74 9.71 -8.58 -6.85
CA GLY A 74 10.28 -8.51 -5.51
C GLY A 74 11.69 -9.10 -5.42
N LEU A 75 11.92 -10.25 -6.06
CA LEU A 75 13.25 -10.88 -6.14
C LEU A 75 14.25 -10.05 -6.94
N ALA A 76 13.84 -9.48 -8.07
CA ALA A 76 14.69 -8.60 -8.87
C ALA A 76 15.10 -7.33 -8.09
N TRP A 77 14.15 -6.73 -7.35
CA TRP A 77 14.46 -5.61 -6.47
C TRP A 77 15.41 -6.02 -5.32
N ALA A 78 15.22 -7.20 -4.73
CA ALA A 78 16.13 -7.74 -3.70
C ALA A 78 17.54 -7.97 -4.25
N ALA A 79 17.66 -8.36 -5.53
CA ALA A 79 18.92 -8.44 -6.26
C ALA A 79 19.50 -7.06 -6.68
N ARG A 80 18.92 -5.95 -6.17
CA ARG A 80 19.35 -4.56 -6.41
C ARG A 80 19.15 -4.09 -7.85
N ALA A 81 18.22 -4.71 -8.60
CA ALA A 81 17.82 -4.20 -9.91
C ALA A 81 17.10 -2.84 -9.78
N PRO A 82 17.24 -1.94 -10.78
CA PRO A 82 16.49 -0.68 -10.79
C PRO A 82 14.98 -0.96 -10.88
N MET A 83 14.18 -0.12 -10.23
CA MET A 83 12.72 -0.35 -10.05
C MET A 83 11.99 -0.64 -11.36
N LEU A 84 12.31 0.10 -12.43
CA LEU A 84 11.71 -0.13 -13.75
C LEU A 84 12.02 -1.54 -14.30
N VAL A 85 13.26 -2.01 -14.14
CA VAL A 85 13.65 -3.36 -14.58
C VAL A 85 12.93 -4.42 -13.74
N ALA A 86 12.84 -4.25 -12.42
CA ALA A 86 12.11 -5.18 -11.57
C ALA A 86 10.63 -5.32 -11.99
N VAL A 87 9.96 -4.20 -12.26
CA VAL A 87 8.58 -4.18 -12.74
C VAL A 87 8.44 -4.86 -14.11
N LEU A 88 9.34 -4.54 -15.05
CA LEU A 88 9.30 -5.13 -16.38
C LEU A 88 9.52 -6.64 -16.36
N VAL A 89 10.46 -7.14 -15.56
CA VAL A 89 10.74 -8.58 -15.43
C VAL A 89 9.56 -9.30 -14.74
N GLY A 90 8.95 -8.69 -13.72
CA GLY A 90 7.73 -9.25 -13.11
C GLY A 90 6.55 -9.31 -14.08
N ALA A 91 6.32 -8.25 -14.85
CA ALA A 91 5.28 -8.22 -15.89
C ALA A 91 5.55 -9.26 -16.98
N ALA A 92 6.81 -9.38 -17.42
CA ALA A 92 7.22 -10.40 -18.39
C ALA A 92 7.01 -11.82 -17.86
N ALA A 93 7.29 -12.07 -16.58
CA ALA A 93 7.04 -13.36 -15.95
C ALA A 93 5.54 -13.71 -15.91
N ALA A 94 4.69 -12.77 -15.49
CA ALA A 94 3.25 -12.96 -15.50
C ALA A 94 2.70 -13.21 -16.92
N ALA A 95 3.20 -12.46 -17.91
CA ALA A 95 2.83 -12.64 -19.31
C ALA A 95 3.27 -13.99 -19.85
N ALA A 96 4.50 -14.43 -19.54
CA ALA A 96 5.02 -15.73 -19.95
C ALA A 96 4.19 -16.88 -19.36
N VAL A 97 3.81 -16.81 -18.08
CA VAL A 97 2.95 -17.81 -17.44
C VAL A 97 1.58 -17.88 -18.11
N ARG A 98 1.02 -16.74 -18.55
CA ARG A 98 -0.27 -16.70 -19.25
C ARG A 98 -0.21 -17.20 -20.69
N LEU A 99 0.97 -17.23 -21.30
CA LEU A 99 1.18 -17.72 -22.67
C LEU A 99 1.37 -19.24 -22.73
N LEU A 100 1.74 -19.87 -21.62
CA LEU A 100 1.96 -21.31 -21.47
C LEU A 100 0.67 -22.02 -21.06
#